data_AF-A0A2J8T1J9-F1
#
_entry.id   AF-A0A2J8T1J9-F1
#
_cell.length_a   1.000
_cell.length_b   1.000
_cell.length_c   1.000
_cell.angle_alpha   90.00
_cell.angle_beta   90.00
_cell.angle_gamma   90.00
#
_symmetry.space_group_name_H-M   'P 1'
#
loop_
_entity.id
_entity.type
_entity.pdbx_description
1 polymer ?
#
loop_
_entity_poly.entity_id
_entity_poly.type
_entity_poly.pdbx_seq_one_letter_code
_entity_poly.pdbx_strand_id
1 'polypeptide(L)'
;MHDKGITTAAVCVYPARVCDAVKALKAAGCNIPVASVATGFPAGQTHLKTRLEEIRLAVEDGATEIDVVINRSLVLTGQWGALYDEIRQFRKACGEAH
;
A
#
# COMPACT_ATOMS: atom_id res chain seq x y z
N MET A 1 -15.31 -8.68 -31.00
CA MET A 1 -13.88 -8.66 -30.64
C MET A 1 -13.61 -9.93 -29.85
N HIS A 2 -12.61 -10.72 -30.20
CA HIS A 2 -12.23 -11.89 -29.39
C HIS A 2 -11.68 -11.40 -28.05
N ASP A 3 -12.21 -11.93 -26.95
CA ASP A 3 -11.65 -11.72 -25.63
C ASP A 3 -10.25 -12.34 -25.59
N LYS A 4 -9.22 -11.51 -25.39
CA LYS A 4 -7.82 -11.94 -25.34
C LYS A 4 -7.39 -12.38 -23.94
N GLY A 5 -8.30 -12.38 -22.95
CA GLY A 5 -7.99 -12.73 -21.57
C GLY A 5 -7.02 -11.76 -20.90
N ILE A 6 -6.95 -10.50 -21.38
CA ILE A 6 -6.07 -9.47 -20.83
C ILE A 6 -6.75 -8.86 -19.60
N THR A 7 -6.10 -8.96 -18.45
CA THR A 7 -6.54 -8.33 -17.19
C THR A 7 -5.45 -7.42 -16.62
N THR A 8 -5.84 -6.49 -15.75
CA THR A 8 -4.88 -5.74 -14.93
C THR A 8 -4.22 -6.64 -13.90
N ALA A 9 -3.01 -6.26 -13.47
CA ALA A 9 -2.26 -6.98 -12.44
C ALA A 9 -2.83 -6.77 -11.04
N ALA A 10 -3.36 -5.58 -10.75
CA ALA A 10 -4.01 -5.21 -9.50
C ALA A 10 -4.94 -4.00 -9.71
N VAL A 11 -5.67 -3.61 -8.67
CA VAL A 11 -6.27 -2.28 -8.52
C VAL A 11 -5.66 -1.58 -7.31
N CYS A 12 -5.39 -0.29 -7.39
CA CYS A 12 -4.82 0.49 -6.27
C CYS A 12 -5.84 1.51 -5.77
N VAL A 13 -6.11 1.51 -4.45
CA VAL A 13 -7.10 2.37 -3.81
C VAL A 13 -6.53 3.06 -2.56
N TYR A 14 -7.30 3.99 -1.98
CA TYR A 14 -6.98 4.53 -0.65
C TYR A 14 -7.22 3.47 0.45
N PRO A 15 -6.51 3.54 1.59
CA PRO A 15 -6.64 2.58 2.69
C PRO A 15 -8.10 2.34 3.10
N ALA A 16 -8.85 3.43 3.29
CA ALA A 16 -10.26 3.39 3.70
C ALA A 16 -11.22 2.79 2.65
N ARG A 17 -10.73 2.31 1.51
CA ARG A 17 -11.50 1.68 0.44
C ARG A 17 -11.02 0.25 0.13
N VAL A 18 -9.99 -0.24 0.81
CA VAL A 18 -9.46 -1.59 0.58
C VAL A 18 -10.55 -2.63 0.82
N CYS A 19 -11.22 -2.59 1.99
CA CYS A 19 -12.27 -3.55 2.32
C CYS A 19 -13.42 -3.53 1.29
N ASP A 20 -13.80 -2.35 0.80
CA ASP A 20 -14.84 -2.18 -0.22
C ASP A 20 -14.40 -2.80 -1.56
N ALA A 21 -13.16 -2.55 -1.98
CA ALA A 21 -12.60 -3.08 -3.22
C ALA A 21 -12.49 -4.62 -3.20
N VAL A 22 -11.99 -5.18 -2.10
CA VAL A 22 -11.89 -6.64 -1.91
C VAL A 22 -13.27 -7.29 -1.99
N LYS A 23 -14.27 -6.73 -1.30
CA LYS A 23 -15.65 -7.24 -1.33
C LYS A 23 -16.25 -7.15 -2.73
N ALA A 24 -16.06 -6.02 -3.43
CA ALA A 24 -16.60 -5.81 -4.77
C ALA A 24 -16.00 -6.79 -5.79
N LEU A 25 -14.68 -6.98 -5.79
CA LEU A 25 -14.00 -7.91 -6.69
C LEU A 25 -14.41 -9.36 -6.43
N LYS A 26 -14.50 -9.75 -5.16
CA LYS A 26 -14.99 -11.08 -4.79
C LYS A 26 -16.43 -11.30 -5.24
N ALA A 27 -17.32 -10.32 -5.07
CA ALA A 27 -18.71 -10.40 -5.51
C ALA A 27 -18.84 -10.48 -7.04
N ALA A 28 -17.91 -9.86 -7.77
CA ALA A 28 -17.81 -9.96 -9.23
C ALA A 28 -17.17 -11.27 -9.73
N GLY A 29 -16.70 -12.14 -8.83
CA GLY A 29 -15.96 -13.35 -9.20
C GLY A 29 -14.57 -13.06 -9.79
N CYS A 30 -14.00 -11.88 -9.53
CA CYS A 30 -12.70 -11.47 -10.01
C CYS A 30 -11.62 -11.70 -8.94
N ASN A 31 -10.54 -12.38 -9.31
CA ASN A 31 -9.38 -12.63 -8.44
C ASN A 31 -8.26 -11.60 -8.65
N ILE A 32 -8.60 -10.35 -8.95
CA ILE A 32 -7.61 -9.28 -9.13
C ILE A 32 -7.12 -8.83 -7.73
N PRO A 33 -5.80 -8.78 -7.47
CA PRO A 33 -5.24 -8.26 -6.22
C PRO A 33 -5.62 -6.80 -5.94
N VAL A 34 -5.71 -6.45 -4.66
CA VAL A 34 -5.92 -5.07 -4.20
C VAL A 34 -4.62 -4.55 -3.60
N ALA A 35 -4.11 -3.47 -4.18
CA ALA A 35 -3.05 -2.65 -3.63
C ALA A 35 -3.63 -1.43 -2.91
N SER A 36 -2.89 -0.86 -1.97
CA SER A 36 -3.23 0.40 -1.32
C SER A 36 -2.05 1.33 -1.24
N VAL A 37 -2.27 2.61 -1.53
CA VAL A 37 -1.33 3.66 -1.07
C VAL A 37 -1.38 3.76 0.45
N ALA A 38 -0.26 4.05 1.10
CA ALA A 38 -0.19 4.24 2.55
C ALA A 38 0.85 5.29 2.94
N THR A 39 1.10 5.42 4.24
CA THR A 39 2.17 6.24 4.84
C THR A 39 2.00 7.74 4.59
N GLY A 40 0.76 8.23 4.71
CA GLY A 40 0.41 9.64 4.57
C GLY A 40 0.31 10.11 3.13
N PHE A 41 -0.03 9.22 2.20
CA PHE A 41 -0.17 9.56 0.78
C PHE A 41 -1.12 10.75 0.56
N PRO A 42 -0.76 11.72 -0.32
CA PRO A 42 0.48 11.78 -1.10
C PRO A 42 1.63 12.50 -0.37
N ALA A 43 1.36 13.16 0.76
CA ALA A 43 2.29 14.08 1.39
C ALA A 43 3.46 13.38 2.09
N GLY A 44 3.23 12.26 2.76
CA GLY A 44 4.22 11.56 3.58
C GLY A 44 4.57 12.25 4.90
N GLN A 45 3.76 13.23 5.33
CA GLN A 45 4.08 14.16 6.43
C GLN A 45 3.32 13.86 7.74
N THR A 46 2.91 12.61 7.95
CA THR A 46 2.35 12.15 9.22
C THR A 46 3.42 11.47 10.08
N HIS A 47 3.18 11.38 11.38
CA HIS A 47 4.11 10.71 12.30
C HIS A 47 4.37 9.27 11.86
N LEU A 48 5.61 8.78 12.06
CA LEU A 48 5.98 7.41 11.70
C LEU A 48 5.03 6.36 12.30
N LYS A 49 4.56 6.56 13.54
CA LYS A 49 3.56 5.70 14.18
C LYS A 49 2.27 5.60 13.36
N THR A 50 1.74 6.73 12.90
CA THR A 50 0.55 6.80 12.06
C THR A 50 0.79 6.12 10.71
N ARG A 51 1.93 6.38 10.08
CA ARG A 51 2.30 5.77 8.79
C ARG A 51 2.40 4.25 8.88
N LEU A 52 3.00 3.72 9.95
CA LEU A 52 3.06 2.28 10.19
C LEU A 52 1.67 1.68 10.45
N GLU A 53 0.79 2.42 11.12
CA GLU A 53 -0.57 1.95 11.38
C GLU A 53 -1.44 1.94 10.13
N GLU A 54 -1.31 2.93 9.26
CA GLU A 54 -1.98 2.93 7.95
C GLU A 54 -1.64 1.67 7.14
N ILE A 55 -0.37 1.23 7.17
CA ILE A 55 0.05 -0.02 6.52
C ILE A 55 -0.69 -1.22 7.13
N ARG A 56 -0.68 -1.35 8.46
CA ARG A 56 -1.30 -2.49 9.16
C ARG A 56 -2.79 -2.58 8.88
N LEU A 57 -3.49 -1.45 8.94
CA LEU A 57 -4.93 -1.37 8.68
C LEU A 57 -5.25 -1.72 7.22
N ALA A 58 -4.46 -1.22 6.25
CA ALA A 58 -4.66 -1.57 4.85
C ALA A 58 -4.47 -3.08 4.60
N VAL A 59 -3.46 -3.70 5.22
CA VAL A 59 -3.24 -5.16 5.13
C VAL A 59 -4.38 -5.92 5.83
N GLU A 60 -4.82 -5.49 7.01
CA GLU A 60 -5.96 -6.07 7.73
C GLU A 60 -7.25 -6.01 6.90
N ASP A 61 -7.47 -4.91 6.19
CA ASP A 61 -8.60 -4.72 5.28
C ASP A 61 -8.52 -5.58 4.01
N GLY A 62 -7.37 -6.21 3.75
CA GLY A 62 -7.16 -7.20 2.70
C GLY A 62 -6.28 -6.75 1.52
N ALA A 63 -5.53 -5.65 1.66
CA ALA A 63 -4.55 -5.26 0.64
C ALA A 63 -3.38 -6.26 0.65
N THR A 64 -3.00 -6.71 -0.55
CA THR A 64 -1.88 -7.65 -0.75
C THR A 64 -0.59 -6.95 -1.20
N GLU A 65 -0.65 -5.65 -1.45
CA GLU A 65 0.46 -4.79 -1.89
C GLU A 65 0.27 -3.40 -1.28
N ILE A 66 1.36 -2.80 -0.79
CA ILE A 66 1.32 -1.48 -0.16
C ILE A 66 2.32 -0.51 -0.81
N ASP A 67 1.78 0.55 -1.42
CA ASP A 67 2.55 1.62 -2.02
C ASP A 67 2.86 2.71 -0.97
N VAL A 68 4.12 2.74 -0.50
CA VAL A 68 4.55 3.69 0.53
C VAL A 68 5.11 5.00 -0.06
N VAL A 69 4.85 6.10 0.64
CA VAL A 69 5.47 7.40 0.46
C VAL A 69 6.63 7.55 1.44
N ILE A 70 7.84 7.61 0.90
CA ILE A 70 9.05 7.85 1.69
C ILE A 70 9.07 9.26 2.28
N ASN A 71 9.79 9.44 3.39
CA ASN A 71 10.14 10.76 3.87
C ASN A 71 11.16 11.43 2.92
N ARG A 72 10.65 12.25 2.00
CA ARG A 72 11.45 12.98 1.01
C ARG A 72 12.48 13.92 1.64
N SER A 73 12.25 14.43 2.85
CA SER A 73 13.23 15.28 3.53
C SER A 73 14.50 14.50 3.87
N LEU A 74 14.41 13.20 4.18
CA LEU A 74 15.59 12.35 4.39
C LEU A 74 16.39 12.18 3.10
N VAL A 75 15.72 12.01 1.96
CA VAL A 75 16.37 11.95 0.64
C VAL A 75 17.07 13.27 0.32
N LEU A 76 16.35 14.39 0.44
CA LEU A 76 16.85 15.73 0.12
C LEU A 76 18.01 16.17 1.02
N THR A 77 18.14 15.59 2.22
CA THR A 77 19.23 15.87 3.17
C THR A 77 20.29 14.78 3.22
N GLY A 78 20.22 13.77 2.34
CA GLY A 78 21.21 12.69 2.25
C GLY A 78 21.21 11.71 3.44
N GLN A 79 20.13 11.65 4.22
CA GLN A 79 20.00 10.79 5.40
C GLN A 79 19.55 9.36 5.03
N TRP A 80 20.39 8.66 4.25
CA TRP A 80 20.06 7.34 3.69
C TRP A 80 19.89 6.23 4.74
N GLY A 81 20.68 6.26 5.82
CA GLY A 81 20.54 5.28 6.90
C GLY A 81 19.19 5.36 7.61
N ALA A 82 18.76 6.58 7.95
CA ALA A 82 17.44 6.82 8.54
C ALA A 82 16.30 6.44 7.59
N LEU A 83 16.46 6.72 6.29
CA LEU A 83 15.48 6.29 5.28
C LEU A 83 15.39 4.77 5.17
N TYR A 84 16.53 4.08 5.16
CA TYR A 84 16.57 2.62 5.14
C TYR A 84 15.87 2.01 6.35
N ASP A 85 16.15 2.54 7.55
CA ASP A 85 15.50 2.08 8.79
C ASP A 85 13.99 2.32 8.78
N GLU A 86 13.55 3.43 8.19
CA GLU A 86 12.12 3.72 7.98
C GLU A 86 11.47 2.73 7.01
N ILE A 87 12.08 2.48 5.84
CA ILE A 87 11.57 1.51 4.85
C ILE A 87 11.55 0.09 5.44
N ARG A 88 12.55 -0.29 6.24
CA ARG A 88 12.58 -1.59 6.91
C ARG A 88 11.42 -1.74 7.89
N GLN A 89 11.03 -0.68 8.59
CA GLN A 89 9.85 -0.68 9.46
C GLN A 89 8.55 -0.79 8.66
N PHE A 90 8.45 -0.12 7.50
CA PHE A 90 7.32 -0.29 6.59
C PHE A 90 7.20 -1.73 6.09
N ARG A 91 8.28 -2.32 5.60
CA ARG A 91 8.31 -3.73 5.16
C ARG A 91 7.87 -4.67 6.29
N LYS A 92 8.34 -4.44 7.51
CA LYS A 92 7.92 -5.23 8.67
C LYS A 92 6.42 -5.08 8.98
N ALA A 93 5.85 -3.89 8.76
CA ALA A 93 4.43 -3.64 8.96
C ALA A 93 3.55 -4.29 7.88
N CYS A 94 4.05 -4.46 6.65
CA CYS A 94 3.33 -5.16 5.58
C CYS A 94 3.14 -6.67 5.85
N GLY A 95 4.04 -7.29 6.62
CA GLY A 95 4.01 -8.74 6.83
C GLY A 95 4.20 -9.52 5.52
N GLU A 96 3.23 -10.37 5.19
CA GLU A 96 3.24 -11.17 3.95
C GLU A 96 2.76 -10.38 2.72
N ALA A 97 2.07 -9.25 2.90
CA ALA A 97 1.74 -8.36 1.78
C ALA A 97 3.04 -7.84 1.15
N HIS A 98 3.06 -7.67 -0.17
CA HIS A 98 4.24 -7.23 -0.91
C HIS A 98 4.60 -5.77 -0.59
#